data_AF-A0A3D4C0S8-F1
#
_entry.id   AF-A0A3D4C0S8-F1
#
_cell.length_a   1.000
_cell.length_b   1.000
_cell.length_c   1.000
_cell.angle_alpha   90.00
_cell.angle_beta   90.00
_cell.angle_gamma   90.00
#
_symmetry.space_group_name_H-M   'P 1'
#
loop_
_entity.id
_entity.type
_entity.pdbx_description
1 polymer ?
#
loop_
_entity_poly.entity_id
_entity_poly.type
_entity_poly.pdbx_seq_one_letter_code
_entity_poly.pdbx_strand_id
1 'polypeptide(L)'
;MSVQLSIPDSVIAAIRLPEKRIEQELLVELALALYSQELLSFGKARELASMGKYEFGKLLGERGINRHYELAELEDDLNYASDQ
;
A
#
# COMPACT_ATOMS: atom_id res chain seq x y z
N MET A 1 -10.67 -2.16 16.52
CA MET A 1 -11.61 -1.07 16.18
C MET A 1 -11.76 -1.10 14.66
N SER A 2 -12.97 -1.15 14.11
CA SER A 2 -13.20 -1.18 12.65
C SER A 2 -13.69 0.19 12.17
N VAL A 3 -13.24 0.58 10.97
CA VAL A 3 -13.71 1.78 10.27
C VAL A 3 -14.43 1.32 9.01
N GLN A 4 -15.62 1.87 8.74
CA GLN A 4 -16.40 1.58 7.54
C GLN A 4 -16.43 2.81 6.63
N LEU A 5 -16.02 2.63 5.39
CA LEU A 5 -16.01 3.66 4.36
C LEU A 5 -17.12 3.33 3.35
N SER A 6 -18.03 4.27 3.11
CA SER A 6 -19.11 4.13 2.13
C SER A 6 -18.85 5.07 0.97
N ILE A 7 -18.86 4.52 -0.24
CA ILE A 7 -18.71 5.28 -1.48
C ILE A 7 -20.09 5.31 -2.15
N PRO A 8 -20.60 6.50 -2.53
CA PRO A 8 -21.88 6.59 -3.21
C PRO A 8 -21.90 5.82 -4.54
N ASP A 9 -23.04 5.20 -4.86
CA ASP A 9 -23.21 4.41 -6.09
C ASP A 9 -22.91 5.22 -7.35
N SER A 10 -23.23 6.52 -7.36
CA SER A 10 -22.93 7.42 -8.47
C SER A 10 -21.43 7.58 -8.72
N VAL A 11 -20.61 7.52 -7.66
CA VAL A 11 -19.14 7.56 -7.75
C VAL A 11 -18.63 6.20 -8.22
N ILE A 12 -19.14 5.10 -7.67
CA ILE A 12 -18.80 3.73 -8.11
C ILE A 12 -19.07 3.55 -9.60
N ALA A 13 -20.24 3.99 -10.09
CA ALA A 13 -20.60 3.92 -11.50
C ALA A 13 -19.73 4.78 -12.42
N ALA A 14 -19.08 5.82 -11.88
CA ALA A 14 -18.17 6.69 -12.63
C ALA A 14 -16.74 6.12 -12.72
N ILE A 15 -16.38 5.17 -11.85
CA ILE A 15 -15.07 4.52 -11.87
C ILE A 15 -15.00 3.55 -13.05
N ARG A 16 -13.99 3.72 -13.92
CA ARG A 16 -13.78 2.89 -15.11
C ARG A 16 -12.98 1.62 -14.79
N LEU A 17 -13.44 0.86 -13.80
CA LEU A 17 -12.84 -0.42 -13.40
C LEU A 17 -13.88 -1.55 -13.50
N PRO A 18 -13.44 -2.80 -13.70
CA PRO A 18 -14.35 -3.94 -13.62
C PRO A 18 -15.01 -4.04 -12.24
N GLU A 19 -16.34 -4.17 -12.19
CA GLU A 19 -17.11 -4.23 -10.93
C GLU A 19 -16.55 -5.30 -9.96
N LYS A 20 -16.13 -6.45 -10.48
CA LYS A 20 -15.58 -7.56 -9.67
C LYS A 20 -14.24 -7.24 -8.99
N ARG A 21 -13.57 -6.15 -9.37
CA ARG A 21 -12.24 -5.77 -8.86
C ARG A 21 -12.21 -4.39 -8.21
N ILE A 22 -13.30 -3.62 -8.29
CA ILE A 22 -13.33 -2.22 -7.87
C ILE A 22 -12.91 -2.05 -6.40
N GLU A 23 -13.38 -2.93 -5.51
CA GLU A 23 -13.04 -2.89 -4.09
C GLU A 23 -11.54 -3.09 -3.86
N GLN A 24 -10.96 -4.12 -4.48
CA GLN A 24 -9.55 -4.42 -4.36
C GLN A 24 -8.68 -3.29 -4.91
N GLU A 25 -9.03 -2.74 -6.07
CA GLU A 25 -8.30 -1.61 -6.68
C GLU A 25 -8.39 -0.36 -5.78
N LEU A 26 -9.55 -0.09 -5.18
CA LEU A 26 -9.71 1.02 -4.24
C LEU A 26 -8.87 0.85 -2.97
N LEU A 27 -8.76 -0.38 -2.44
CA LEU A 27 -7.89 -0.68 -1.30
C LEU A 27 -6.42 -0.47 -1.67
N VAL A 28 -6.01 -0.85 -2.89
CA VAL A 28 -4.66 -0.61 -3.40
C VAL A 28 -4.39 0.89 -3.52
N GLU A 29 -5.29 1.66 -4.13
CA GLU A 29 -5.14 3.12 -4.26
C GLU A 29 -5.10 3.80 -2.88
N LEU A 30 -5.92 3.36 -1.93
CA LEU A 30 -5.89 3.86 -0.56
C LEU A 30 -4.56 3.55 0.13
N ALA A 31 -4.05 2.33 -0.02
CA ALA A 31 -2.76 1.93 0.53
C ALA A 31 -1.60 2.76 -0.04
N LEU A 32 -1.58 2.98 -1.35
CA LEU A 32 -0.57 3.82 -2.02
C LEU A 32 -0.64 5.27 -1.53
N ALA A 33 -1.85 5.84 -1.42
CA ALA A 33 -2.06 7.21 -0.97
C ALA A 33 -1.66 7.42 0.49
N LEU A 34 -1.93 6.46 1.37
CA LEU A 34 -1.54 6.53 2.77
C LEU A 34 -0.04 6.33 2.95
N TYR A 35 0.58 5.44 2.16
CA TYR A 35 2.03 5.23 2.17
C TYR A 35 2.79 6.47 1.67
N SER A 36 2.36 7.06 0.56
CA SER A 36 3.02 8.23 -0.04
C SER A 36 2.93 9.50 0.81
N GLN A 37 1.96 9.56 1.72
CA GLN A 37 1.80 10.64 2.70
C GLN A 37 2.50 10.33 4.04
N GLU A 38 3.28 9.25 4.12
CA GLU A 38 3.97 8.80 5.33
C GLU A 38 3.03 8.50 6.51
N LEU A 39 1.73 8.29 6.24
CA LEU A 39 0.71 7.98 7.24
C LEU A 39 0.62 6.48 7.55
N LEU A 40 1.20 5.64 6.69
CA LEU A 40 1.15 4.19 6.81
C LEU A 40 2.50 3.59 6.44
N SER A 41 3.04 2.71 7.30
CA SER A 41 4.31 2.03 7.02
C SER A 41 4.20 1.08 5.82
N PHE A 42 5.33 0.76 5.19
CA PHE A 42 5.36 -0.18 4.05
C PHE A 42 4.67 -1.52 4.38
N GLY A 43 4.93 -2.04 5.58
CA GLY A 43 4.35 -3.30 6.06
C GLY A 43 2.84 -3.26 6.18
N LYS A 44 2.26 -2.15 6.66
CA LYS A 44 0.82 -1.98 6.80
C LYS A 44 0.13 -1.56 5.50
N ALA A 45 0.81 -0.82 4.64
CA ALA A 45 0.30 -0.46 3.32
C ALA A 45 0.14 -1.71 2.43
N ARG A 46 1.15 -2.59 2.37
CA ARG A 46 1.00 -3.86 1.63
C ARG A 46 -0.06 -4.79 2.23
N GLU A 47 -0.24 -4.76 3.56
CA GLU A 47 -1.29 -5.51 4.25
C GLU A 47 -2.69 -5.01 3.83
N LEU A 48 -2.90 -3.69 3.82
CA LEU A 48 -4.14 -3.07 3.34
C LEU A 48 -4.41 -3.38 1.87
N ALA A 49 -3.37 -3.36 1.04
CA ALA A 49 -3.45 -3.73 -0.38
C ALA A 49 -3.60 -5.25 -0.61
N SER A 50 -3.53 -6.10 0.43
CA SER A 50 -3.50 -7.57 0.31
C SER A 50 -2.39 -8.08 -0.63
N MET A 51 -1.22 -7.44 -0.60
CA MET A 51 -0.09 -7.71 -1.50
C MET A 51 1.15 -8.23 -0.77
N GLY A 52 1.95 -9.01 -1.49
CA GLY A 52 3.28 -9.45 -1.03
C GLY A 52 4.31 -8.31 -1.01
N LYS A 53 5.42 -8.49 -0.29
CA LYS A 53 6.52 -7.50 -0.20
C LYS A 53 7.09 -7.14 -1.58
N TYR A 54 7.29 -8.12 -2.46
CA TYR A 54 7.82 -7.89 -3.80
C TYR A 54 6.81 -7.18 -4.70
N GLU A 55 5.56 -7.67 -4.73
CA GLU A 55 4.48 -7.12 -5.55
C GLU A 55 4.19 -5.66 -5.23
N PHE A 56 4.01 -5.34 -3.94
CA PHE A 56 3.76 -3.96 -3.53
C PHE A 56 4.96 -3.05 -3.80
N GLY A 57 6.19 -3.55 -3.61
CA GLY A 57 7.40 -2.82 -3.97
C GLY A 57 7.51 -2.50 -5.46
N LYS A 58 7.16 -3.46 -6.32
CA LYS A 58 7.10 -3.27 -7.78
C LYS A 58 6.06 -2.22 -8.15
N LEU A 59 4.87 -2.29 -7.53
CA LEU A 59 3.80 -1.33 -7.75
C LEU A 59 4.20 0.11 -7.38
N LEU A 60 4.88 0.30 -6.25
CA LEU A 60 5.41 1.62 -5.88
C LEU A 60 6.35 2.17 -6.97
N GLY A 61 7.26 1.33 -7.47
CA GLY A 61 8.16 1.70 -8.57
C GLY A 61 7.42 2.05 -9.86
N GLU A 62 6.43 1.25 -10.25
CA GLU A 62 5.59 1.52 -11.43
C GLU A 62 4.78 2.82 -11.30
N ARG A 63 4.40 3.20 -10.07
CA ARG A 63 3.67 4.44 -9.76
C ARG A 63 4.59 5.63 -9.44
N GLY A 64 5.91 5.44 -9.46
CA GLY A 64 6.89 6.50 -9.14
C GLY A 64 6.84 6.97 -7.68
N ILE A 65 6.35 6.13 -6.76
CA ILE A 65 6.30 6.43 -5.33
C ILE A 65 7.62 5.96 -4.72
N ASN A 66 8.36 6.92 -4.14
CA ASN A 66 9.64 6.62 -3.51
C ASN A 66 9.43 5.67 -2.33
N ARG A 67 10.33 4.69 -2.22
CA ARG A 67 10.43 3.91 -1.00
C ARG A 67 11.08 4.79 0.05
N HIS A 68 10.38 5.03 1.15
CA HIS A 68 10.90 5.69 2.34
C HIS A 68 11.82 4.75 3.13
N TYR A 69 12.77 4.10 2.45
CA TYR A 69 13.76 3.24 3.09
C TYR A 69 14.85 4.11 3.69
N GLU A 70 14.78 4.30 5.00
CA GLU A 70 15.69 5.17 5.72
C GLU A 70 16.90 4.41 6.25
N LEU A 71 17.94 5.17 6.64
CA LEU A 71 19.18 4.63 7.18
C LEU A 71 18.93 3.72 8.41
N ALA A 72 17.94 4.07 9.23
CA ALA A 72 17.54 3.28 10.40
C ALA A 72 16.96 1.92 10.01
N GLU A 73 16.18 1.84 8.93
CA GLU A 73 15.65 0.56 8.43
C GLU A 73 16.77 -0.32 7.84
N LEU A 74 17.80 0.29 7.24
CA LEU A 74 19.01 -0.41 6.81
C LEU A 74 19.81 -0.96 7.99
N GLU A 75 19.98 -0.18 9.04
CA GLU A 75 20.69 -0.61 10.25
C GLU A 75 19.97 -1.78 10.93
N ASP A 76 18.64 -1.74 11.03
CA ASP A 76 17.84 -2.85 11.56
C ASP A 76 17.97 -4.13 10.71
N ASP A 77 17.92 -4.00 9.38
CA ASP A 77 18.12 -5.14 8.46
C ASP A 77 19.54 -5.72 8.56
N LEU A 78 20.57 -4.87 8.67
CA LEU A 78 21.96 -5.31 8.87
C LEU A 78 22.13 -6.03 10.21
N ASN A 79 21.58 -5.48 11.30
CA ASN A 79 21.61 -6.09 12.61
C ASN A 79 20.96 -7.48 12.57
N TYR A 80 19.76 -7.60 11.99
CA TYR A 80 19.07 -8.88 11.80
C TYR A 80 19.90 -9.89 10.98
N ALA A 81 20.56 -9.44 9.91
CA ALA A 81 21.40 -10.30 9.09
C ALA A 81 22.70 -10.74 9.77
N SER A 82 23.21 -9.94 10.73
CA SER A 82 24.44 -10.20 11.47
C SER A 82 24.27 -10.98 12.78
N ASP A 83 23.05 -11.05 13.33
CA ASP A 83 22.70 -11.83 14.54
C ASP A 83 22.35 -13.31 14.19
N GLN A 84 22.78 -13.78 13.02
CA GLN A 84 22.72 -15.17 12.53
C GLN A 84 24.13 -15.75 12.39
#